data_AF-A0A1I7J483-F1
#
_entry.id   AF-A0A1I7J483-F1
#
_cell.length_a   1.000
_cell.length_b   1.000
_cell.length_c   1.000
_cell.angle_alpha   90.00
_cell.angle_beta   90.00
_cell.angle_gamma   90.00
#
_symmetry.space_group_name_H-M   'P 1'
#
loop_
_entity.id
_entity.type
_entity.pdbx_description
1 polymer ?
#
loop_
_entity_poly.entity_id
_entity_poly.type
_entity_poly.pdbx_seq_one_letter_code
_entity_poly.pdbx_strand_id
1 'polypeptide(L)'
;MKISENLNLFGKTILLFLLLCCAFGLVGCGYTPEEIATINSYKTQGERNAINYIKQKYGFTPTVTEVENQYDEGGPIPDFTPMPNGSVLVTMNCNGKEFKAEITGEQESLDGADDYQKEEILSYLNNHIKENYPMVEEAVFYYFEQDDHFFSSLFTGDNFYDYVKDSYVVLKICNKQVTDFPLNAFVSDVQCESVNIIEYKDKEKMPLMFNSGIWTSEGPDMDTILPYIDQYLYYDRFNTEEPFVKNVYTKYDKDIVVCTFEDEKVIVGEEKMTVADFVKRIGLRYVSSYKIQSNAEEVYVYIPHDMVKNNEKIAVYTGKYETLSYESLDYTYFENPVNKNDHDDFETSFTFKIYAKKGK
;
A
#
# COMPACT_ATOMS: atom_id res chain seq x y z
N MET A 1 -57.21 -5.18 -48.61
CA MET A 1 -56.04 -4.38 -49.05
C MET A 1 -56.21 -2.96 -48.50
N LYS A 2 -55.76 -2.72 -47.25
CA LYS A 2 -55.69 -1.40 -46.56
C LYS A 2 -55.17 -1.50 -45.12
N ILE A 3 -55.17 -2.71 -44.54
CA ILE A 3 -54.67 -2.96 -43.17
C ILE A 3 -53.16 -3.26 -43.17
N SER A 4 -52.62 -3.90 -44.21
CA SER A 4 -51.20 -4.26 -44.28
C SER A 4 -50.25 -3.09 -44.58
N GLU A 5 -50.71 -2.03 -45.25
CA GLU A 5 -49.88 -0.84 -45.52
C GLU A 5 -49.77 0.07 -44.28
N ASN A 6 -50.85 0.18 -43.48
CA ASN A 6 -50.84 0.96 -42.25
C ASN A 6 -49.97 0.31 -41.14
N LEU A 7 -49.92 -1.02 -41.04
CA LEU A 7 -49.04 -1.72 -40.10
C LEU A 7 -47.55 -1.48 -40.41
N ASN A 8 -47.19 -1.42 -41.70
CA ASN A 8 -45.82 -1.20 -42.15
C ASN A 8 -45.37 0.25 -41.94
N LEU A 9 -46.29 1.21 -42.03
CA LEU A 9 -46.01 2.62 -41.71
C LEU A 9 -45.87 2.81 -40.20
N PHE A 10 -46.76 2.23 -39.39
CA PHE A 10 -46.75 2.33 -37.94
C PHE A 10 -45.50 1.69 -37.32
N GLY A 11 -45.08 0.51 -37.81
CA GLY A 11 -43.85 -0.15 -37.37
C GLY A 11 -42.57 0.61 -37.72
N LYS A 12 -42.52 1.26 -38.90
CA LYS A 12 -41.40 2.13 -39.28
C LYS A 12 -41.36 3.42 -38.45
N THR A 13 -42.51 4.00 -38.13
CA THR A 13 -42.59 5.19 -37.26
C THR A 13 -42.17 4.86 -35.83
N ILE A 14 -42.58 3.72 -35.28
CA ILE A 14 -42.14 3.26 -33.95
C ILE A 14 -40.64 2.99 -33.92
N LEU A 15 -40.08 2.32 -34.94
CA LEU A 15 -38.65 2.04 -35.04
C LEU A 15 -37.84 3.34 -35.17
N LEU A 16 -38.32 4.31 -35.95
CA LEU A 16 -37.70 5.63 -36.08
C LEU A 16 -37.77 6.41 -34.77
N PHE A 17 -38.89 6.33 -34.04
CA PHE A 17 -39.05 6.95 -32.73
C PHE A 17 -38.14 6.32 -31.67
N LEU A 18 -37.98 4.98 -31.68
CA LEU A 18 -37.02 4.25 -30.84
C LEU A 18 -35.57 4.61 -31.18
N LEU A 19 -35.21 4.71 -32.46
CA LEU A 19 -33.88 5.16 -32.90
C LEU A 19 -33.62 6.62 -32.52
N LEU A 20 -34.64 7.49 -32.59
CA LEU A 20 -34.55 8.86 -32.09
C LEU A 20 -34.37 8.87 -30.57
N CYS A 21 -35.14 8.10 -29.81
CA CYS A 21 -35.01 7.98 -28.36
C CYS A 21 -33.64 7.41 -27.95
N CYS A 22 -33.07 6.47 -28.70
CA CYS A 22 -31.70 5.99 -28.49
C CYS A 22 -30.67 7.06 -28.86
N ALA A 23 -30.87 7.81 -29.94
CA ALA A 23 -29.99 8.90 -30.34
C ALA A 23 -30.05 10.09 -29.37
N PHE A 24 -31.20 10.37 -28.74
CA PHE A 24 -31.36 11.41 -27.71
C PHE A 24 -30.96 10.92 -26.31
N GLY A 25 -31.11 9.63 -26.01
CA GLY A 25 -30.65 9.01 -24.76
C GLY A 25 -29.13 8.89 -24.65
N LEU A 26 -28.40 9.02 -25.75
CA LEU A 26 -26.93 8.97 -25.78
C LEU A 26 -26.24 10.34 -25.65
N VAL A 27 -26.98 11.46 -25.60
CA VAL A 27 -26.42 12.83 -25.55
C VAL A 27 -26.61 13.49 -24.16
N GLY A 28 -27.15 12.76 -23.19
CA GLY A 28 -27.52 13.27 -21.87
C GLY A 28 -26.70 12.74 -20.69
N CYS A 29 -25.43 12.38 -20.88
CA CYS A 29 -24.54 11.91 -19.80
C CYS A 29 -23.25 12.74 -19.73
N GLY A 30 -23.37 14.06 -19.81
CA GLY A 30 -22.25 14.99 -19.69
C GLY A 30 -22.68 16.23 -18.91
N TYR A 31 -21.69 16.97 -18.40
CA TYR A 31 -21.93 18.21 -17.66
C TYR A 31 -22.72 19.23 -18.49
N THR A 32 -23.63 19.90 -17.81
CA THR A 32 -24.30 21.10 -18.30
C THR A 32 -23.30 22.25 -18.49
N PRO A 33 -23.63 23.26 -19.32
CA PRO A 33 -22.79 24.44 -19.47
C PRO A 33 -22.52 25.17 -18.14
N GLU A 34 -23.51 25.21 -17.23
CA GLU A 34 -23.36 25.80 -15.90
C GLU A 34 -22.35 25.01 -15.03
N GLU A 35 -22.38 23.68 -15.09
CA GLU A 35 -21.43 22.81 -14.40
C GLU A 35 -20.02 22.97 -14.99
N ILE A 36 -19.86 23.01 -16.31
CA ILE A 36 -18.57 23.26 -16.96
C ILE A 36 -18.00 24.62 -16.55
N ALA A 37 -18.85 25.66 -16.49
CA ALA A 37 -18.44 26.98 -16.03
C ALA A 37 -17.97 26.95 -14.56
N THR A 38 -18.67 26.20 -13.71
CA THR A 38 -18.32 26.02 -12.30
C THR A 38 -16.99 25.28 -12.16
N ILE A 39 -16.82 24.14 -12.83
CA ILE A 39 -15.60 23.33 -12.89
C ILE A 39 -14.39 24.18 -13.31
N ASN A 40 -14.55 25.05 -14.31
CA ASN A 40 -13.48 25.94 -14.76
C ASN A 40 -13.22 27.12 -13.81
N SER A 41 -14.25 27.61 -13.12
CA SER A 41 -14.08 28.66 -12.12
C SER A 41 -13.24 28.19 -10.94
N TYR A 42 -13.42 26.93 -10.49
CA TYR A 42 -12.60 26.34 -9.43
C TYR A 42 -11.13 26.30 -9.81
N LYS A 43 -10.79 25.85 -11.02
CA LYS A 43 -9.41 25.88 -11.53
C LYS A 43 -8.83 27.29 -11.54
N THR A 44 -9.58 28.26 -12.07
CA THR A 44 -9.10 29.65 -12.21
C THR A 44 -8.90 30.34 -10.86
N GLN A 45 -9.77 30.06 -9.90
CA GLN A 45 -9.65 30.61 -8.53
C GLN A 45 -8.57 29.88 -7.75
N GLY A 46 -8.54 28.54 -7.83
CA GLY A 46 -7.55 27.69 -7.19
C GLY A 46 -6.12 27.97 -7.64
N GLU A 47 -5.90 28.23 -8.94
CA GLU A 47 -4.62 28.70 -9.47
C GLU A 47 -4.14 29.99 -8.78
N ARG A 48 -5.03 30.99 -8.69
CA ARG A 48 -4.74 32.28 -8.03
C ARG A 48 -4.48 32.09 -6.54
N ASN A 49 -5.26 31.25 -5.88
CA ASN A 49 -5.08 30.92 -4.46
C ASN A 49 -3.73 30.24 -4.23
N ALA A 50 -3.38 29.22 -5.02
CA ALA A 50 -2.11 28.50 -4.88
C ALA A 50 -0.90 29.43 -5.06
N ILE A 51 -0.92 30.32 -6.07
CA ILE A 51 0.15 31.31 -6.27
C ILE A 51 0.29 32.22 -5.05
N ASN A 52 -0.83 32.71 -4.51
CA ASN A 52 -0.81 33.60 -3.34
C ASN A 52 -0.38 32.88 -2.05
N TYR A 53 -0.85 31.65 -1.86
CA TYR A 53 -0.46 30.76 -0.76
C TYR A 53 1.06 30.52 -0.75
N ILE A 54 1.63 30.07 -1.86
CA ILE A 54 3.08 29.83 -1.98
C ILE A 54 3.87 31.12 -1.78
N LYS A 55 3.40 32.24 -2.32
CA LYS A 55 4.04 33.54 -2.12
C LYS A 55 4.01 33.99 -0.67
N GLN A 56 2.93 33.73 0.06
CA GLN A 56 2.83 34.06 1.48
C GLN A 56 3.72 33.13 2.32
N LYS A 57 3.66 31.83 2.08
CA LYS A 57 4.36 30.80 2.85
C LYS A 57 5.87 30.84 2.64
N TYR A 58 6.31 30.96 1.38
CA TYR A 58 7.72 30.82 1.01
C TYR A 58 8.38 32.10 0.47
N GLY A 59 7.59 33.16 0.21
CA GLY A 59 8.13 34.44 -0.26
C GLY A 59 8.50 34.50 -1.75
N PHE A 60 8.20 33.46 -2.54
CA PHE A 60 8.46 33.43 -3.98
C PHE A 60 7.17 33.21 -4.80
N THR A 61 7.19 33.60 -6.07
CA THR A 61 6.08 33.34 -7.00
C THR A 61 6.40 32.09 -7.84
N PRO A 62 5.65 30.99 -7.72
CA PRO A 62 5.83 29.80 -8.54
C PRO A 62 5.30 29.98 -9.97
N THR A 63 5.72 29.09 -10.87
CA THR A 63 5.06 28.92 -12.17
C THR A 63 4.07 27.77 -12.06
N VAL A 64 2.81 27.98 -12.43
CA VAL A 64 1.81 26.90 -12.50
C VAL A 64 1.99 26.15 -13.81
N THR A 65 2.05 24.82 -13.74
CA THR A 65 2.16 23.95 -14.90
C THR A 65 0.85 23.22 -15.18
N GLU A 66 0.09 22.87 -14.14
CA GLU A 66 -1.16 22.14 -14.26
C GLU A 66 -2.12 22.46 -13.10
N VAL A 67 -3.43 22.38 -13.38
CA VAL A 67 -4.50 22.54 -12.39
C VAL A 67 -5.56 21.46 -12.60
N GLU A 68 -5.75 20.62 -11.60
CA GLU A 68 -6.71 19.53 -11.59
C GLU A 68 -7.78 19.80 -10.55
N ASN A 69 -9.03 19.48 -10.86
CA ASN A 69 -10.09 19.50 -9.84
C ASN A 69 -10.06 18.19 -9.07
N GLN A 70 -10.28 18.27 -7.76
CA GLN A 70 -10.45 17.10 -6.91
C GLN A 70 -11.92 16.66 -6.90
N TYR A 71 -12.12 15.36 -6.76
CA TYR A 71 -13.45 14.73 -6.72
C TYR A 71 -13.49 13.82 -5.51
N ASP A 72 -14.64 13.76 -4.85
CA ASP A 72 -14.85 12.80 -3.77
C ASP A 72 -14.83 11.37 -4.33
N GLU A 73 -14.43 10.41 -3.49
CA GLU A 73 -14.50 9.00 -3.87
C GLU A 73 -15.93 8.61 -4.23
N GLY A 74 -16.09 8.02 -5.42
CA GLY A 74 -17.40 7.60 -5.91
C GLY A 74 -18.05 6.57 -5.00
N GLY A 75 -19.36 6.68 -4.80
CA GLY A 75 -20.15 5.69 -4.07
C GLY A 75 -20.26 4.34 -4.80
N PRO A 76 -20.94 3.33 -4.21
CA PRO A 76 -21.11 2.00 -4.81
C PRO A 76 -21.90 2.01 -6.13
N ILE A 77 -22.55 3.13 -6.46
CA ILE A 77 -23.24 3.36 -7.71
C ILE A 77 -22.34 4.27 -8.56
N PRO A 78 -21.92 3.83 -9.77
CA PRO A 78 -21.10 4.65 -10.65
C PRO A 78 -21.78 5.98 -10.97
N ASP A 79 -21.17 7.07 -10.54
CA ASP A 79 -21.47 8.41 -11.06
C ASP A 79 -20.57 8.66 -12.26
N PHE A 80 -21.18 8.87 -13.43
CA PHE A 80 -20.45 9.08 -14.67
C PHE A 80 -20.08 10.56 -14.90
N THR A 81 -20.60 11.47 -14.08
CA THR A 81 -20.35 12.92 -14.13
C THR A 81 -20.27 13.52 -12.72
N PRO A 82 -19.34 13.05 -11.86
CA PRO A 82 -19.25 13.55 -10.49
C PRO A 82 -18.82 15.01 -10.47
N MET A 83 -19.56 15.88 -9.81
CA MET A 83 -19.10 17.26 -9.61
C MET A 83 -17.83 17.29 -8.73
N PRO A 84 -16.85 18.15 -9.04
CA PRO A 84 -15.68 18.30 -8.18
C PRO A 84 -16.09 18.89 -6.82
N ASN A 85 -15.34 18.55 -5.78
CA ASN A 85 -15.63 18.93 -4.39
C ASN A 85 -15.22 20.37 -4.03
N GLY A 86 -14.81 21.16 -5.03
CA GLY A 86 -14.37 22.54 -4.83
C GLY A 86 -12.89 22.70 -4.50
N SER A 87 -12.17 21.63 -4.16
CA SER A 87 -10.70 21.65 -4.04
C SER A 87 -10.03 21.44 -5.38
N VAL A 88 -8.81 21.98 -5.51
CA VAL A 88 -7.95 21.77 -6.66
C VAL A 88 -6.57 21.31 -6.22
N LEU A 89 -5.92 20.54 -7.08
CA LEU A 89 -4.52 20.20 -7.00
C LEU A 89 -3.77 20.97 -8.08
N VAL A 90 -2.80 21.77 -7.67
CA VAL A 90 -2.03 22.66 -8.56
C VAL A 90 -0.60 22.17 -8.62
N THR A 91 -0.17 21.70 -9.79
CA THR A 91 1.23 21.38 -10.06
C THR A 91 1.98 22.67 -10.39
N MET A 92 3.11 22.86 -9.73
CA MET A 92 3.89 24.08 -9.75
C MET A 92 5.37 23.79 -9.95
N ASN A 93 6.11 24.77 -10.46
CA ASN A 93 7.56 24.72 -10.56
C ASN A 93 8.21 25.98 -10.01
N CYS A 94 9.28 25.81 -9.24
CA CYS A 94 10.19 26.87 -8.86
C CYS A 94 11.64 26.40 -9.00
N ASN A 95 12.44 27.12 -9.79
CA ASN A 95 13.87 26.83 -10.01
C ASN A 95 14.17 25.38 -10.43
N GLY A 96 13.28 24.77 -11.22
CA GLY A 96 13.44 23.39 -11.69
C GLY A 96 12.94 22.33 -10.71
N LYS A 97 12.49 22.69 -9.50
CA LYS A 97 11.79 21.80 -8.57
C LYS A 97 10.29 21.84 -8.86
N GLU A 98 9.74 20.70 -9.26
CA GLU A 98 8.29 20.49 -9.38
C GLU A 98 7.72 20.07 -8.01
N PHE A 99 6.53 20.55 -7.70
CA PHE A 99 5.82 20.28 -6.45
C PHE A 99 4.31 20.54 -6.67
N LYS A 100 3.47 20.08 -5.75
CA LYS A 100 2.01 20.23 -5.81
C LYS A 100 1.49 20.96 -4.58
N ALA A 101 0.39 21.69 -4.78
CA ALA A 101 -0.37 22.33 -3.71
C ALA A 101 -1.84 21.96 -3.80
N GLU A 102 -2.41 21.53 -2.68
CA GLU A 102 -3.84 21.36 -2.50
C GLU A 102 -4.43 22.63 -1.88
N ILE A 103 -5.46 23.17 -2.54
CA ILE A 103 -6.11 24.40 -2.09
C ILE A 103 -7.56 24.47 -2.58
N THR A 104 -8.43 25.16 -1.83
CA THR A 104 -9.79 25.44 -2.29
C THR A 104 -9.80 26.31 -3.55
N GLY A 105 -10.65 25.96 -4.52
CA GLY A 105 -11.00 26.75 -5.69
C GLY A 105 -12.36 27.45 -5.57
N GLU A 106 -13.10 27.29 -4.47
CA GLU A 106 -14.46 27.84 -4.35
C GLU A 106 -14.48 29.35 -4.11
N GLN A 107 -13.50 29.83 -3.32
CA GLN A 107 -13.43 31.21 -2.87
C GLN A 107 -11.97 31.64 -2.70
N GLU A 108 -11.73 32.95 -2.54
CA GLU A 108 -10.38 33.44 -2.21
C GLU A 108 -9.92 32.86 -0.87
N SER A 109 -8.75 32.22 -0.87
CA SER A 109 -8.19 31.57 0.31
C SER A 109 -6.66 31.58 0.26
N LEU A 110 -6.06 31.53 1.46
CA LEU A 110 -4.65 31.27 1.70
C LEU A 110 -4.46 30.01 2.56
N ASP A 111 -5.55 29.29 2.85
CA ASP A 111 -5.53 28.03 3.57
C ASP A 111 -5.36 26.90 2.55
N GLY A 112 -4.29 26.13 2.71
CA GLY A 112 -3.86 25.09 1.79
C GLY A 112 -2.66 24.32 2.33
N ALA A 113 -2.23 23.33 1.57
CA ALA A 113 -1.09 22.49 1.89
C ALA A 113 -0.28 22.18 0.63
N ASP A 114 1.02 21.89 0.78
CA ASP A 114 1.89 21.56 -0.35
C ASP A 114 3.00 20.56 0.03
N ASP A 115 3.65 19.98 -0.97
CA ASP A 115 4.77 19.05 -0.80
C ASP A 115 6.15 19.69 -1.10
N TYR A 116 6.25 21.03 -1.22
CA TYR A 116 7.49 21.70 -1.63
C TYR A 116 8.67 21.40 -0.69
N GLN A 117 8.44 21.30 0.62
CA GLN A 117 9.47 20.98 1.61
C GLN A 117 9.45 19.52 2.08
N LYS A 118 8.72 18.63 1.40
CA LYS A 118 8.49 17.25 1.87
C LYS A 118 9.79 16.49 2.13
N GLU A 119 10.71 16.47 1.17
CA GLU A 119 12.00 15.78 1.33
C GLU A 119 12.84 16.38 2.48
N GLU A 120 12.86 17.72 2.58
CA GLU A 120 13.58 18.43 3.64
C GLU A 120 13.01 18.13 5.02
N ILE A 121 11.68 18.10 5.16
CA ILE A 121 10.97 17.74 6.39
C ILE A 121 11.30 16.30 6.77
N LEU A 122 11.08 15.33 5.87
CA LEU A 122 11.31 13.90 6.15
C LEU A 122 12.77 13.62 6.55
N SER A 123 13.72 14.25 5.85
CA SER A 123 15.15 14.14 6.19
C SER A 123 15.43 14.70 7.58
N TYR A 124 14.88 15.87 7.90
CA TYR A 124 15.02 16.47 9.23
C TYR A 124 14.42 15.58 10.33
N LEU A 125 13.19 15.10 10.14
CA LEU A 125 12.51 14.25 11.13
C LEU A 125 13.28 12.96 11.41
N ASN A 126 13.73 12.28 10.34
CA ASN A 126 14.54 11.07 10.46
C ASN A 126 15.85 11.33 11.22
N ASN A 127 16.58 12.39 10.85
CA ASN A 127 17.83 12.75 11.52
C ASN A 127 17.60 13.14 12.99
N HIS A 128 16.56 13.91 13.28
CA HIS A 128 16.21 14.31 14.64
C HIS A 128 15.95 13.08 15.54
N ILE A 129 15.20 12.09 15.05
CA ILE A 129 14.97 10.85 15.79
C ILE A 129 16.28 10.09 15.98
N LYS A 130 17.11 9.93 14.94
CA LYS A 130 18.37 9.18 15.04
C LYS A 130 19.39 9.82 15.98
N GLU A 131 19.43 11.14 16.05
CA GLU A 131 20.31 11.89 16.96
C GLU A 131 19.90 11.69 18.43
N ASN A 132 18.60 11.71 18.72
CA ASN A 132 18.07 11.53 20.08
C ASN A 132 17.94 10.05 20.49
N TYR A 133 17.77 9.15 19.53
CA TYR A 133 17.62 7.71 19.72
C TYR A 133 18.61 6.93 18.82
N PRO A 134 19.91 6.86 19.18
CA PRO A 134 20.97 6.23 18.37
C PRO A 134 20.78 4.72 18.10
N MET A 135 19.77 4.12 18.73
CA MET A 135 19.33 2.77 18.44
C MET A 135 18.73 2.63 17.04
N VAL A 136 18.09 3.70 16.57
CA VAL A 136 17.35 3.79 15.31
C VAL A 136 18.31 3.94 14.13
N GLU A 137 18.15 3.09 13.13
CA GLU A 137 18.87 3.18 11.86
C GLU A 137 18.12 4.10 10.88
N GLU A 138 16.79 4.02 10.90
CA GLU A 138 15.88 4.80 10.08
C GLU A 138 14.54 4.98 10.79
N ALA A 139 14.01 6.19 10.80
CA ALA A 139 12.65 6.51 11.18
C ALA A 139 11.85 6.89 9.94
N VAL A 140 10.66 6.31 9.85
CA VAL A 140 9.80 6.30 8.67
C VAL A 140 8.43 6.82 9.10
N PHE A 141 7.88 7.77 8.36
CA PHE A 141 6.61 8.42 8.71
C PHE A 141 5.56 8.07 7.67
N TYR A 142 4.83 6.97 7.90
CA TYR A 142 4.01 6.29 6.88
C TYR A 142 3.16 7.25 6.05
N TYR A 143 2.33 8.06 6.71
CA TYR A 143 1.45 9.00 6.02
C TYR A 143 2.21 10.12 5.33
N PHE A 144 3.34 10.56 5.87
CA PHE A 144 4.06 11.74 5.37
C PHE A 144 4.81 11.47 4.08
N GLU A 145 5.23 10.24 3.85
CA GLU A 145 5.96 9.89 2.64
C GLU A 145 5.02 9.52 1.48
N GLN A 146 3.71 9.31 1.71
CA GLN A 146 2.74 9.07 0.64
C GLN A 146 2.65 10.24 -0.34
N ASP A 147 2.52 9.95 -1.64
CA ASP A 147 2.58 10.95 -2.73
C ASP A 147 1.48 12.02 -2.66
N ASP A 148 0.40 11.75 -1.94
CA ASP A 148 -0.75 12.64 -1.73
C ASP A 148 -0.70 13.38 -0.38
N HIS A 149 0.36 13.22 0.39
CA HIS A 149 0.52 13.96 1.65
C HIS A 149 1.09 15.36 1.42
N PHE A 150 0.38 16.36 1.95
CA PHE A 150 0.73 17.76 1.87
C PHE A 150 0.90 18.39 3.26
N PHE A 151 1.84 19.32 3.39
CA PHE A 151 2.12 20.03 4.63
C PHE A 151 1.60 21.45 4.57
N SER A 152 0.77 21.84 5.53
CA SER A 152 0.27 23.22 5.66
C SER A 152 1.32 24.15 6.27
N SER A 153 2.03 23.70 7.30
CA SER A 153 3.02 24.50 8.04
C SER A 153 4.31 24.71 7.25
N LEU A 154 4.91 25.91 7.40
CA LEU A 154 6.25 26.21 6.89
C LEU A 154 7.29 25.51 7.77
N PHE A 155 8.23 24.79 7.15
CA PHE A 155 9.32 24.17 7.88
C PHE A 155 10.43 25.20 8.15
N THR A 156 10.73 25.44 9.43
CA THR A 156 11.71 26.43 9.89
C THR A 156 13.01 25.81 10.41
N GLY A 157 13.08 24.49 10.53
CA GLY A 157 14.26 23.77 11.04
C GLY A 157 14.30 23.59 12.56
N ASP A 158 13.35 24.16 13.29
CA ASP A 158 13.21 24.04 14.75
C ASP A 158 11.79 23.65 15.20
N ASN A 159 10.87 23.46 14.25
CA ASN A 159 9.47 23.16 14.51
C ASN A 159 9.13 21.67 14.37
N PHE A 160 9.96 20.79 14.94
CA PHE A 160 9.79 19.33 14.89
C PHE A 160 8.37 18.88 15.32
N TYR A 161 7.88 19.40 16.45
CA TYR A 161 6.60 19.02 17.03
C TYR A 161 5.38 19.41 16.19
N ASP A 162 5.51 20.38 15.29
CA ASP A 162 4.41 20.77 14.38
C ASP A 162 4.11 19.66 13.36
N TYR A 163 5.06 18.74 13.14
CA TYR A 163 4.94 17.67 12.16
C TYR A 163 4.71 16.31 12.80
N VAL A 164 5.44 15.95 13.86
CA VAL A 164 5.41 14.56 14.35
C VAL A 164 4.25 14.23 15.29
N LYS A 165 3.59 15.26 15.81
CA LYS A 165 2.53 15.06 16.78
C LYS A 165 1.37 14.30 16.11
N ASP A 166 0.87 13.29 16.81
CA ASP A 166 -0.25 12.45 16.35
C ASP A 166 0.06 11.73 15.01
N SER A 167 1.35 11.54 14.70
CA SER A 167 1.81 10.76 13.54
C SER A 167 1.92 9.26 13.81
N TYR A 168 2.01 8.49 12.74
CA TYR A 168 2.29 7.05 12.77
C TYR A 168 3.74 6.83 12.37
N VAL A 169 4.54 6.33 13.32
CA VAL A 169 5.99 6.26 13.16
C VAL A 169 6.45 4.81 13.08
N VAL A 170 7.34 4.51 12.15
CA VAL A 170 8.02 3.21 12.09
C VAL A 170 9.50 3.41 12.30
N LEU A 171 10.04 2.74 13.32
CA LEU A 171 11.45 2.78 13.69
C LEU A 171 12.09 1.47 13.26
N LYS A 172 13.07 1.55 12.36
CA LYS A 172 13.90 0.41 11.98
C LYS A 172 15.13 0.40 12.85
N ILE A 173 15.34 -0.71 13.54
CA ILE A 173 16.55 -0.99 14.32
C ILE A 173 17.24 -2.22 13.71
N CYS A 174 18.50 -2.44 14.03
CA CYS A 174 19.24 -3.57 13.48
C CYS A 174 20.10 -4.24 14.54
N ASN A 175 19.98 -5.57 14.67
CA ASN A 175 20.76 -6.40 15.59
C ASN A 175 20.66 -5.92 17.05
N LYS A 176 19.47 -5.50 17.50
CA LYS A 176 19.18 -4.97 18.85
C LYS A 176 17.79 -5.43 19.29
N GLN A 177 17.57 -5.71 20.57
CA GLN A 177 16.24 -6.15 21.03
C GLN A 177 15.25 -4.99 21.05
N VAL A 178 14.03 -5.17 20.54
CA VAL A 178 13.01 -4.09 20.53
C VAL A 178 12.66 -3.59 21.93
N THR A 179 12.81 -4.45 22.95
CA THR A 179 12.56 -4.14 24.36
C THR A 179 13.65 -3.30 25.02
N ASP A 180 14.83 -3.18 24.40
CA ASP A 180 15.89 -2.27 24.86
C ASP A 180 15.58 -0.81 24.46
N PHE A 181 14.62 -0.59 23.55
CA PHE A 181 14.26 0.75 23.11
C PHE A 181 13.52 1.52 24.22
N PRO A 182 13.85 2.79 24.49
CA PRO A 182 13.23 3.59 25.55
C PRO A 182 11.84 4.11 25.15
N LEU A 183 10.88 3.20 24.92
CA LEU A 183 9.55 3.48 24.37
C LEU A 183 8.81 4.60 25.11
N ASN A 184 8.76 4.54 26.45
CA ASN A 184 8.04 5.53 27.25
C ASN A 184 8.63 6.95 27.10
N ALA A 185 9.95 7.06 26.98
CA ALA A 185 10.60 8.35 26.75
C ALA A 185 10.30 8.84 25.33
N PHE A 186 10.39 7.95 24.33
CA PHE A 186 10.09 8.26 22.94
C PHE A 186 8.66 8.76 22.74
N VAL A 187 7.66 8.03 23.26
CA VAL A 187 6.24 8.39 23.11
C VAL A 187 5.95 9.72 23.82
N SER A 188 6.55 9.95 25.00
CA SER A 188 6.39 11.21 25.74
C SER A 188 7.03 12.39 25.01
N ASP A 189 8.14 12.17 24.33
CA ASP A 189 8.87 13.19 23.59
C ASP A 189 8.17 13.48 22.26
N VAL A 190 8.15 12.51 21.35
CA VAL A 190 7.65 12.64 19.97
C VAL A 190 6.14 12.89 19.92
N GLN A 191 5.39 12.37 20.89
CA GLN A 191 3.94 12.46 20.91
C GLN A 191 3.29 11.93 19.61
N CYS A 192 3.79 10.83 19.07
CA CYS A 192 3.14 10.05 18.00
C CYS A 192 1.87 9.35 18.48
N GLU A 193 0.93 9.11 17.57
CA GLU A 193 -0.29 8.32 17.80
C GLU A 193 0.05 6.85 17.99
N SER A 194 0.87 6.29 17.10
CA SER A 194 1.38 4.92 17.19
C SER A 194 2.85 4.85 16.79
N VAL A 195 3.53 3.81 17.28
CA VAL A 195 4.89 3.47 16.86
C VAL A 195 5.05 1.97 16.65
N ASN A 196 5.59 1.61 15.48
CA ASN A 196 6.10 0.28 15.18
C ASN A 196 7.63 0.30 15.31
N ILE A 197 8.22 -0.63 16.06
CA ILE A 197 9.68 -0.81 16.16
C ILE A 197 10.00 -2.17 15.58
N ILE A 198 10.79 -2.20 14.51
CA ILE A 198 11.08 -3.42 13.75
C ILE A 198 12.57 -3.68 13.82
N GLU A 199 12.93 -4.83 14.37
CA GLU A 199 14.29 -5.33 14.39
C GLU A 199 14.59 -6.06 13.09
N TYR A 200 15.61 -5.59 12.37
CA TYR A 200 16.11 -6.27 11.17
C TYR A 200 17.45 -6.94 11.45
N LYS A 201 17.57 -8.19 10.99
CA LYS A 201 18.80 -8.99 11.00
C LYS A 201 19.92 -8.34 10.18
N ASP A 202 19.53 -7.69 9.08
CA ASP A 202 20.44 -7.07 8.10
C ASP A 202 19.90 -5.72 7.65
N LYS A 203 20.75 -4.69 7.70
CA LYS A 203 20.43 -3.33 7.25
C LYS A 203 20.11 -3.28 5.76
N GLU A 204 20.75 -4.12 4.95
CA GLU A 204 20.54 -4.14 3.50
C GLU A 204 19.17 -4.73 3.11
N LYS A 205 18.48 -5.38 4.07
CA LYS A 205 17.15 -5.97 3.90
C LYS A 205 16.02 -5.10 4.44
N MET A 206 16.33 -3.92 4.96
CA MET A 206 15.31 -2.93 5.35
C MET A 206 14.59 -2.41 4.10
N PRO A 207 13.27 -2.63 3.95
CA PRO A 207 12.55 -2.17 2.78
C PRO A 207 12.50 -0.64 2.75
N LEU A 208 12.59 -0.04 1.56
CA LEU A 208 12.21 1.37 1.37
C LEU A 208 10.70 1.52 1.54
N MET A 209 10.23 2.69 1.98
CA MET A 209 8.79 2.87 2.24
C MET A 209 7.94 2.71 0.97
N PHE A 210 8.44 3.17 -0.18
CA PHE A 210 7.70 3.13 -1.47
C PHE A 210 7.49 1.73 -2.06
N ASN A 211 7.84 0.66 -1.34
CA ASN A 211 7.47 -0.68 -1.76
C ASN A 211 6.00 -0.92 -1.37
N SER A 212 5.07 -0.46 -2.21
CA SER A 212 3.62 -0.39 -1.95
C SER A 212 2.94 -1.73 -1.62
N GLY A 213 3.62 -2.86 -1.81
CA GLY A 213 3.15 -4.16 -1.33
C GLY A 213 3.47 -4.47 0.13
N ILE A 214 4.27 -3.64 0.81
CA ILE A 214 4.79 -3.88 2.15
C ILE A 214 4.03 -3.08 3.22
N TRP A 215 3.08 -2.20 2.90
CA TRP A 215 2.51 -1.28 3.91
C TRP A 215 0.97 -1.26 3.93
N THR A 216 0.41 -1.25 5.15
CA THR A 216 -1.00 -1.10 5.48
C THR A 216 -1.23 0.21 6.25
N SER A 217 -2.49 0.56 6.53
CA SER A 217 -2.85 1.72 7.37
C SER A 217 -2.28 1.67 8.79
N GLU A 218 -1.80 0.52 9.25
CA GLU A 218 -1.32 0.30 10.63
C GLU A 218 0.21 0.12 10.71
N GLY A 219 0.91 0.13 9.58
CA GLY A 219 2.36 -0.13 9.51
C GLY A 219 2.71 -1.09 8.37
N PRO A 220 3.91 -1.69 8.37
CA PRO A 220 4.25 -2.62 7.31
C PRO A 220 3.44 -3.92 7.46
N ASP A 221 3.04 -4.49 6.34
CA ASP A 221 2.63 -5.88 6.22
C ASP A 221 3.80 -6.78 6.64
N MET A 222 3.73 -7.22 7.90
CA MET A 222 4.77 -8.02 8.54
C MET A 222 5.11 -9.27 7.75
N ASP A 223 4.12 -9.86 7.07
CA ASP A 223 4.26 -11.12 6.34
C ASP A 223 5.22 -10.98 5.17
N THR A 224 5.36 -9.78 4.61
CA THR A 224 6.33 -9.52 3.53
C THR A 224 7.78 -9.47 4.00
N ILE A 225 8.02 -9.30 5.31
CA ILE A 225 9.35 -9.04 5.87
C ILE A 225 9.81 -10.03 6.94
N LEU A 226 9.00 -11.00 7.38
CA LEU A 226 9.36 -11.97 8.43
C LEU A 226 10.75 -12.63 8.26
N PRO A 227 11.21 -13.03 7.06
CA PRO A 227 12.53 -13.63 6.91
C PRO A 227 13.68 -12.72 7.35
N TYR A 228 13.46 -11.41 7.35
CA TYR A 228 14.49 -10.39 7.58
C TYR A 228 14.49 -9.83 9.00
N ILE A 229 13.53 -10.21 9.84
CA ILE A 229 13.33 -9.65 11.19
C ILE A 229 13.36 -10.76 12.25
N ASP A 230 13.79 -10.46 13.47
CA ASP A 230 13.63 -11.37 14.62
C ASP A 230 12.52 -10.89 15.57
N GLN A 231 12.28 -9.59 15.64
CA GLN A 231 11.32 -9.00 16.58
C GLN A 231 10.64 -7.78 15.99
N TYR A 232 9.40 -7.56 16.42
CA TYR A 232 8.78 -6.26 16.30
C TYR A 232 7.93 -5.92 17.52
N LEU A 233 7.86 -4.64 17.82
CA LEU A 233 7.04 -4.04 18.87
C LEU A 233 6.06 -3.08 18.22
N TYR A 234 4.84 -3.04 18.74
CA TYR A 234 3.86 -2.03 18.38
C TYR A 234 3.28 -1.40 19.63
N TYR A 235 3.06 -0.10 19.53
CA TYR A 235 2.39 0.70 20.54
C TYR A 235 1.41 1.63 19.86
N ASP A 236 0.23 1.76 20.45
CA ASP A 236 -0.80 2.71 20.08
C ASP A 236 -1.26 3.45 21.35
N ARG A 237 -1.28 4.78 21.30
CA ARG A 237 -1.65 5.62 22.45
C ARG A 237 -3.11 5.45 22.87
N PHE A 238 -4.01 5.18 21.93
CA PHE A 238 -5.44 5.05 22.16
C PHE A 238 -5.83 3.62 22.56
N ASN A 239 -4.97 2.64 22.30
CA ASN A 239 -5.16 1.30 22.82
C ASN A 239 -4.85 1.26 24.32
N THR A 240 -5.75 0.67 25.12
CA THR A 240 -5.57 0.49 26.57
C THR A 240 -4.70 -0.72 26.94
N GLU A 241 -4.33 -1.52 25.95
CA GLU A 241 -3.45 -2.67 26.13
C GLU A 241 -1.97 -2.24 26.22
N GLU A 242 -1.17 -3.07 26.89
CA GLU A 242 0.28 -2.88 26.96
C GLU A 242 0.89 -2.97 25.54
N PRO A 243 2.05 -2.31 25.29
CA PRO A 243 2.78 -2.47 24.04
C PRO A 243 2.97 -3.96 23.73
N PHE A 244 2.62 -4.38 22.52
CA PHE A 244 2.74 -5.77 22.14
C PHE A 244 4.12 -6.02 21.52
N VAL A 245 4.74 -7.14 21.86
CA VAL A 245 6.02 -7.59 21.31
C VAL A 245 5.82 -8.97 20.72
N LYS A 246 6.16 -9.15 19.44
CA LYS A 246 6.20 -10.46 18.80
C LYS A 246 7.63 -10.84 18.46
N ASN A 247 7.94 -12.11 18.70
CA ASN A 247 9.16 -12.75 18.23
C ASN A 247 8.83 -13.52 16.95
N VAL A 248 9.72 -13.44 15.97
CA VAL A 248 9.67 -14.19 14.73
C VAL A 248 10.68 -15.33 14.82
N TYR A 249 10.19 -16.56 14.78
CA TYR A 249 11.06 -17.71 14.63
C TYR A 249 11.27 -17.95 13.13
N THR A 250 12.54 -17.99 12.70
CA THR A 250 12.90 -18.26 11.32
C THR A 250 13.70 -19.55 11.22
N LYS A 251 13.21 -20.49 10.41
CA LYS A 251 13.90 -21.72 10.07
C LYS A 251 14.34 -21.71 8.62
N TYR A 252 15.64 -21.66 8.40
CA TYR A 252 16.26 -21.95 7.11
C TYR A 252 16.41 -23.47 6.98
N ASP A 253 15.69 -24.08 6.05
CA ASP A 253 15.76 -25.53 5.82
C ASP A 253 15.83 -25.80 4.33
N LYS A 254 16.99 -26.31 3.89
CA LYS A 254 17.31 -26.60 2.49
C LYS A 254 17.18 -25.34 1.63
N ASP A 255 16.24 -25.34 0.70
CA ASP A 255 16.05 -24.29 -0.29
C ASP A 255 14.89 -23.35 0.06
N ILE A 256 14.24 -23.48 1.23
CA ILE A 256 13.12 -22.63 1.65
C ILE A 256 13.38 -22.00 3.02
N VAL A 257 12.64 -20.93 3.31
CA VAL A 257 12.60 -20.31 4.64
C VAL A 257 11.19 -20.45 5.19
N VAL A 258 11.08 -20.86 6.45
CA VAL A 258 9.78 -20.96 7.15
C VAL A 258 9.80 -20.04 8.35
N CYS A 259 8.81 -19.16 8.47
CA CYS A 259 8.66 -18.25 9.59
C CYS A 259 7.36 -18.52 10.35
N THR A 260 7.41 -18.32 11.67
CA THR A 260 6.24 -18.34 12.55
C THR A 260 6.34 -17.18 13.53
N PHE A 261 5.20 -16.70 14.01
CA PHE A 261 5.18 -15.92 15.25
C PHE A 261 5.31 -16.91 16.41
N GLU A 262 6.16 -16.57 17.39
CA GLU A 262 6.52 -17.43 18.53
C GLU A 262 7.51 -18.57 18.21
N ASP A 263 8.25 -19.00 19.24
CA ASP A 263 9.30 -20.04 19.17
C ASP A 263 8.67 -21.45 19.16
N GLU A 264 7.76 -21.66 18.22
CA GLU A 264 7.11 -22.94 18.02
C GLU A 264 7.94 -23.86 17.12
N LYS A 265 7.93 -25.14 17.47
CA LYS A 265 8.77 -26.13 16.78
C LYS A 265 8.28 -26.36 15.34
N VAL A 266 9.08 -25.98 14.35
CA VAL A 266 8.84 -26.27 12.93
C VAL A 266 9.68 -27.46 12.42
N ILE A 267 9.01 -28.46 11.84
CA ILE A 267 9.62 -29.59 11.15
C ILE A 267 9.36 -29.47 9.64
N VAL A 268 10.43 -29.56 8.85
CA VAL A 268 10.38 -29.53 7.38
C VAL A 268 10.83 -30.88 6.84
N GLY A 269 9.90 -31.62 6.24
CA GLY A 269 10.14 -32.89 5.56
C GLY A 269 10.19 -32.69 4.05
N GLU A 270 11.04 -33.44 3.36
CA GLU A 270 10.99 -33.53 1.89
C GLU A 270 9.97 -34.58 1.47
N GLU A 271 9.17 -34.24 0.46
CA GLU A 271 8.25 -35.17 -0.17
C GLU A 271 8.77 -35.56 -1.55
N LYS A 272 8.54 -36.81 -1.93
CA LYS A 272 8.90 -37.29 -3.28
C LYS A 272 7.76 -36.99 -4.24
N MET A 273 8.10 -36.43 -5.39
CA MET A 273 7.15 -36.29 -6.49
C MET A 273 6.57 -37.67 -6.88
N THR A 274 5.25 -37.78 -6.92
CA THR A 274 4.59 -38.98 -7.43
C THR A 274 4.34 -38.87 -8.94
N VAL A 275 4.21 -40.01 -9.63
CA VAL A 275 3.84 -40.04 -11.06
C VAL A 275 2.49 -39.35 -11.30
N ALA A 276 1.55 -39.46 -10.35
CA ALA A 276 0.25 -38.81 -10.43
C ALA A 276 0.35 -37.27 -10.37
N ASP A 277 1.33 -36.72 -9.65
CA ASP A 277 1.58 -35.28 -9.59
C ASP A 277 2.15 -34.76 -10.91
N PHE A 278 3.05 -35.51 -11.54
CA PHE A 278 3.62 -35.18 -12.84
C PHE A 278 2.55 -35.10 -13.95
N VAL A 279 1.64 -36.07 -14.00
CA VAL A 279 0.59 -36.13 -15.04
C VAL A 279 -0.45 -35.01 -14.89
N LYS A 280 -0.73 -34.54 -13.67
CA LYS A 280 -1.75 -33.51 -13.42
C LYS A 280 -1.35 -32.10 -13.85
N ARG A 281 -0.05 -31.86 -14.12
CA ARG A 281 0.51 -30.50 -14.27
C ARG A 281 1.39 -30.37 -15.51
N ILE A 282 0.98 -30.96 -16.63
CA ILE A 282 1.66 -30.87 -17.92
C ILE A 282 1.83 -29.39 -18.31
N GLY A 283 3.06 -29.00 -18.61
CA GLY A 283 3.42 -27.61 -18.96
C GLY A 283 4.05 -26.81 -17.82
N LEU A 284 4.06 -27.34 -16.60
CA LEU A 284 4.82 -26.80 -15.47
C LEU A 284 6.08 -27.65 -15.23
N ARG A 285 7.18 -26.98 -14.85
CA ARG A 285 8.41 -27.66 -14.46
C ARG A 285 8.39 -27.88 -12.96
N TYR A 286 8.44 -29.13 -12.51
CA TYR A 286 8.58 -29.44 -11.09
C TYR A 286 9.91 -28.90 -10.54
N VAL A 287 9.85 -28.32 -9.33
CA VAL A 287 11.02 -27.80 -8.61
C VAL A 287 11.30 -28.68 -7.39
N SER A 288 10.40 -28.67 -6.40
CA SER A 288 10.54 -29.43 -5.16
C SER A 288 9.18 -29.62 -4.46
N SER A 289 9.15 -30.43 -3.40
CA SER A 289 7.96 -30.59 -2.56
C SER A 289 8.33 -30.87 -1.11
N TYR A 290 7.52 -30.32 -0.21
CA TYR A 290 7.80 -30.33 1.22
C TYR A 290 6.54 -30.65 2.02
N LYS A 291 6.74 -31.25 3.19
CA LYS A 291 5.76 -31.36 4.26
C LYS A 291 6.22 -30.48 5.43
N ILE A 292 5.33 -29.61 5.91
CA ILE A 292 5.54 -28.78 7.08
C ILE A 292 4.69 -29.32 8.21
N GLN A 293 5.27 -29.39 9.41
CA GLN A 293 4.58 -29.70 10.65
C GLN A 293 5.02 -28.68 11.71
N SER A 294 4.07 -28.01 12.34
CA SER A 294 4.32 -26.98 13.34
C SER A 294 3.19 -26.94 14.36
N ASN A 295 3.49 -26.46 15.56
CA ASN A 295 2.49 -26.09 16.57
C ASN A 295 2.07 -24.62 16.49
N ALA A 296 2.69 -23.83 15.61
CA ALA A 296 2.23 -22.48 15.33
C ALA A 296 0.90 -22.51 14.57
N GLU A 297 -0.01 -21.61 14.95
CA GLU A 297 -1.26 -21.38 14.23
C GLU A 297 -1.01 -20.82 12.82
N GLU A 298 -0.09 -19.84 12.72
CA GLU A 298 0.31 -19.19 11.49
C GLU A 298 1.72 -19.63 11.09
N VAL A 299 1.86 -20.16 9.87
CA VAL A 299 3.12 -20.62 9.32
C VAL A 299 3.30 -20.04 7.92
N TYR A 300 4.35 -19.24 7.76
CA TYR A 300 4.69 -18.59 6.51
C TYR A 300 5.83 -19.33 5.82
N VAL A 301 5.66 -19.64 4.55
CA VAL A 301 6.66 -20.34 3.76
C VAL A 301 7.14 -19.43 2.64
N TYR A 302 8.44 -19.15 2.64
CA TYR A 302 9.13 -18.29 1.68
C TYR A 302 10.00 -19.13 0.75
N ILE A 303 9.79 -18.92 -0.54
CA ILE A 303 10.45 -19.64 -1.63
C ILE A 303 11.37 -18.63 -2.33
N PRO A 304 12.70 -18.79 -2.22
CA PRO A 304 13.66 -17.91 -2.88
C PRO A 304 13.43 -17.81 -4.39
N HIS A 305 13.50 -16.61 -4.95
CA HIS A 305 13.33 -16.39 -6.39
C HIS A 305 14.37 -17.14 -7.24
N ASP A 306 15.56 -17.39 -6.69
CA ASP A 306 16.65 -18.10 -7.37
C ASP A 306 16.41 -19.62 -7.53
N MET A 307 15.36 -20.18 -6.90
CA MET A 307 14.91 -21.56 -7.14
C MET A 307 14.36 -21.77 -8.56
N VAL A 308 13.97 -20.71 -9.26
CA VAL A 308 13.48 -20.74 -10.63
C VAL A 308 14.33 -19.86 -11.54
N LYS A 309 14.21 -20.06 -12.86
CA LYS A 309 14.95 -19.22 -13.82
C LYS A 309 14.32 -17.83 -13.88
N ASN A 310 15.09 -16.81 -14.24
CA ASN A 310 14.62 -15.41 -14.33
C ASN A 310 13.40 -15.18 -15.26
N ASN A 311 13.08 -16.12 -16.15
CA ASN A 311 11.91 -16.05 -17.04
C ASN A 311 10.77 -16.98 -16.60
N GLU A 312 10.86 -17.54 -15.41
CA GLU A 312 9.86 -18.40 -14.79
C GLU A 312 9.30 -17.70 -13.55
N LYS A 313 8.05 -18.03 -13.21
CA LYS A 313 7.40 -17.64 -11.96
C LYS A 313 7.20 -18.87 -11.09
N ILE A 314 7.29 -18.68 -9.78
CA ILE A 314 6.99 -19.70 -8.79
C ILE A 314 5.47 -19.92 -8.78
N ALA A 315 5.06 -21.18 -8.74
CA ALA A 315 3.67 -21.58 -8.57
C ALA A 315 3.60 -22.66 -7.48
N VAL A 316 2.82 -22.38 -6.44
CA VAL A 316 2.68 -23.25 -5.26
C VAL A 316 1.38 -24.03 -5.35
N TYR A 317 1.42 -25.31 -5.01
CA TYR A 317 0.23 -26.17 -4.99
C TYR A 317 0.12 -26.94 -3.68
N THR A 318 -0.95 -26.69 -2.93
CA THR A 318 -1.40 -27.50 -1.80
C THR A 318 -2.53 -28.41 -2.25
N GLY A 319 -2.21 -29.68 -2.50
CA GLY A 319 -3.18 -30.65 -3.02
C GLY A 319 -3.58 -30.41 -4.48
N LYS A 320 -4.87 -30.16 -4.74
CA LYS A 320 -5.43 -30.03 -6.10
C LYS A 320 -5.45 -28.61 -6.65
N TYR A 321 -5.28 -27.60 -5.80
CA TYR A 321 -5.43 -26.19 -6.18
C TYR A 321 -4.09 -25.48 -6.08
N GLU A 322 -3.93 -24.47 -6.93
CA GLU A 322 -2.83 -23.51 -6.80
C GLU A 322 -3.11 -22.68 -5.55
N THR A 323 -2.10 -22.54 -4.71
CA THR A 323 -2.15 -21.75 -3.48
C THR A 323 -1.93 -20.30 -3.85
N LEU A 324 -2.74 -19.40 -3.27
CA LEU A 324 -2.50 -17.97 -3.41
C LEU A 324 -1.14 -17.67 -2.79
N SER A 325 -0.28 -17.02 -3.56
CA SER A 325 1.07 -16.65 -3.15
C SER A 325 1.29 -15.18 -3.47
N TYR A 326 2.17 -14.59 -2.68
CA TYR A 326 2.50 -13.17 -2.66
C TYR A 326 3.99 -13.02 -2.95
N GLU A 327 4.39 -11.83 -3.37
CA GLU A 327 5.78 -11.54 -3.71
C GLU A 327 6.36 -10.60 -2.65
N SER A 328 7.60 -10.88 -2.26
CA SER A 328 8.44 -10.03 -1.42
C SER A 328 9.72 -9.70 -2.19
N LEU A 329 10.70 -9.06 -1.54
CA LEU A 329 11.96 -8.67 -2.20
C LEU A 329 12.72 -9.88 -2.77
N ASP A 330 12.97 -10.91 -1.95
CA ASP A 330 13.77 -12.08 -2.37
C ASP A 330 12.95 -13.36 -2.53
N TYR A 331 11.67 -13.34 -2.14
CA TYR A 331 10.85 -14.55 -2.03
C TYR A 331 9.46 -14.40 -2.62
N THR A 332 8.97 -15.48 -3.22
CA THR A 332 7.53 -15.73 -3.33
C THR A 332 7.10 -16.47 -2.07
N TYR A 333 6.05 -16.02 -1.38
CA TYR A 333 5.61 -16.60 -0.12
C TYR A 333 4.12 -16.90 -0.06
N PHE A 334 3.72 -17.73 0.89
CA PHE A 334 2.32 -18.02 1.20
C PHE A 334 2.18 -18.41 2.67
N GLU A 335 1.01 -18.14 3.22
CA GLU A 335 0.59 -18.57 4.56
C GLU A 335 0.01 -20.00 4.50
N ASN A 336 0.10 -20.75 5.59
CA ASN A 336 -0.43 -22.11 5.67
C ASN A 336 -1.88 -22.19 5.17
N PRO A 337 -2.19 -23.16 4.29
CA PRO A 337 -3.56 -23.33 3.82
C PRO A 337 -4.47 -23.72 5.00
N VAL A 338 -5.66 -23.12 5.09
CA VAL A 338 -6.69 -23.19 6.17
C VAL A 338 -7.10 -24.60 6.65
N ASN A 339 -6.52 -25.68 6.15
CA ASN A 339 -6.83 -27.04 6.59
C ASN A 339 -6.04 -27.43 7.85
N LYS A 340 -6.58 -27.13 9.03
CA LYS A 340 -6.23 -27.84 10.27
C LYS A 340 -6.60 -29.31 10.08
N ASN A 341 -5.63 -30.22 10.15
CA ASN A 341 -5.90 -31.66 10.15
C ASN A 341 -6.15 -32.07 11.61
N ASP A 342 -7.35 -32.56 11.92
CA ASP A 342 -7.78 -33.00 13.26
C ASP A 342 -7.04 -34.26 13.82
N HIS A 343 -5.91 -34.66 13.23
CA HIS A 343 -5.35 -36.00 13.40
C HIS A 343 -3.83 -36.12 13.62
N ASP A 344 -3.08 -35.01 13.69
CA ASP A 344 -1.63 -35.05 13.95
C ASP A 344 -1.30 -34.46 15.35
N ASP A 345 -0.16 -34.85 15.95
CA ASP A 345 0.40 -34.27 17.19
C ASP A 345 0.80 -32.76 17.06
N PHE A 346 0.43 -32.12 15.94
CA PHE A 346 0.81 -30.78 15.53
C PHE A 346 -0.43 -29.98 15.14
N GLU A 347 -0.51 -28.70 15.53
CA GLU A 347 -1.64 -27.82 15.19
C GLU A 347 -1.75 -27.58 13.67
N THR A 348 -0.60 -27.50 13.00
CA THR A 348 -0.49 -27.23 11.57
C THR A 348 0.35 -28.34 10.89
N SER A 349 -0.23 -29.01 9.90
CA SER A 349 0.44 -30.08 9.12
C SER A 349 -0.04 -30.06 7.68
N PHE A 350 0.84 -29.70 6.74
CA PHE A 350 0.48 -29.60 5.32
C PHE A 350 1.62 -29.96 4.38
N THR A 351 1.25 -30.38 3.16
CA THR A 351 2.19 -30.67 2.08
C THR A 351 1.95 -29.72 0.93
N PHE A 352 3.02 -29.18 0.37
CA PHE A 352 2.97 -28.33 -0.80
C PHE A 352 4.03 -28.71 -1.83
N LYS A 353 3.79 -28.29 -3.07
CA LYS A 353 4.66 -28.55 -4.21
C LYS A 353 4.97 -27.24 -4.91
N ILE A 354 6.23 -27.07 -5.30
CA ILE A 354 6.74 -25.91 -6.01
C ILE A 354 6.93 -26.29 -7.47
N TYR A 355 6.38 -25.47 -8.35
CA TYR A 355 6.55 -25.55 -9.78
C TYR A 355 7.04 -24.23 -10.34
N ALA A 356 7.72 -24.30 -11.48
CA ALA A 356 8.11 -23.15 -12.28
C ALA A 356 7.21 -23.08 -13.52
N LYS A 357 6.60 -21.91 -13.72
CA LYS A 357 5.73 -21.57 -14.85
C LYS A 357 6.45 -20.55 -15.73
N LYS A 358 6.51 -20.75 -17.05
CA LYS A 358 7.08 -19.71 -17.93
C LYS A 358 6.30 -18.41 -17.77
N GLY A 359 7.01 -17.30 -17.55
CA GLY A 359 6.47 -15.96 -17.66
C GLY A 359 5.92 -15.75 -19.07
N LYS A 360 4.79 -15.05 -19.17
CA LYS A 360 4.24 -14.63 -20.46
C LYS A 360 5.05 -13.48 -21.04
#